data_AF-A0A377KMN4-F1
#
_entry.id   AF-A0A377KMN4-F1
#
_cell.length_a   1.000
_cell.length_b   1.000
_cell.length_c   1.000
_cell.angle_alpha   90.00
_cell.angle_beta   90.00
_cell.angle_gamma   90.00
#
_symmetry.space_group_name_H-M   'P 1'
#
loop_
_entity.id
_entity.type
_entity.pdbx_description
1 polymer ?
#
loop_
_entity_poly.entity_id
_entity_poly.type
_entity_poly.pdbx_seq_one_letter_code
_entity_poly.pdbx_strand_id
1 'polypeptide(L)'
;MEENKLLMTIQLTELNQFEKKNQIEDWLAFIRLLITPSYFQSSHQGMRPFELKRFQQVLLQEGPLDFGWFIIGNDGNEFSIHFDGQEIVMKNIFQKQLMDKHAAVIRDYIRTKMFQHGVFAYIRPYDEFVYNNTTDTDERLLIETKEEIRLLPKIKRADGEIIVDCNQFSGYDLSYQGLCFTSCWEMYYSSYYYRVIPKQIFLDVQQVEWVKEYENQVVAVQLYRDPFNWKAEVNQQFQAYYRDQLGFDHLAWDNGVGLLKTPFIEYAYTDKSVQSVQYQNRMMQPAPKKKATFFVTRNYNFEKDEYREKRIKGALNTQAYFPWVDEQRAQMMSYKVIDPSITLDNGIQAYCYYIREYLEVAVEDEKYQEYLLILRLYVPSDILKKVPLDEIREELSDIKFKRFRKRRGRLAFDVKKDIHHLRVEILDYPKLEQLATAQKS
;
A
#
# COMPACT_ATOMS: atom_id res chain seq x y z
N MET A 1 -26.95 -4.00 -5.90
CA MET A 1 -27.05 -5.08 -6.90
C MET A 1 -25.68 -5.75 -6.91
N GLU A 2 -25.56 -7.01 -6.49
CA GLU A 2 -24.26 -7.70 -6.60
C GLU A 2 -24.01 -8.02 -8.06
N GLU A 3 -23.16 -7.22 -8.69
CA GLU A 3 -22.67 -7.53 -10.03
C GLU A 3 -21.65 -8.65 -9.90
N ASN A 4 -22.02 -9.86 -10.33
CA ASN A 4 -21.11 -11.00 -10.47
C ASN A 4 -20.15 -10.77 -11.65
N LYS A 5 -19.31 -9.74 -11.55
CA LYS A 5 -18.29 -9.36 -12.52
C LYS A 5 -16.91 -9.38 -11.87
N LEU A 6 -15.91 -9.68 -12.66
CA LEU A 6 -14.50 -9.58 -12.30
C LEU A 6 -13.88 -8.42 -13.07
N LEU A 7 -12.99 -7.71 -12.40
CA LEU A 7 -12.02 -6.80 -13.00
C LEU A 7 -10.69 -7.52 -13.14
N MET A 8 -10.15 -7.54 -14.35
CA MET A 8 -8.79 -7.94 -14.65
C MET A 8 -8.01 -6.74 -15.15
N THR A 9 -6.92 -6.41 -14.45
CA THR A 9 -6.01 -5.33 -14.83
C THR A 9 -4.64 -5.92 -15.18
N ILE A 10 -4.02 -5.44 -16.26
CA ILE A 10 -2.65 -5.78 -16.66
C ILE A 10 -1.95 -4.49 -17.09
N GLN A 11 -0.75 -4.24 -16.57
CA GLN A 11 0.11 -3.15 -17.03
C GLN A 11 1.37 -3.71 -17.69
N LEU A 12 1.67 -3.21 -18.88
CA LEU A 12 2.87 -3.51 -19.66
C LEU A 12 3.69 -2.23 -19.84
N THR A 13 5.01 -2.37 -19.94
CA THR A 13 5.94 -1.25 -20.19
C THR A 13 7.06 -1.65 -21.15
N GLU A 14 7.94 -0.71 -21.47
CA GLU A 14 9.10 -0.89 -22.37
C GLU A 14 8.72 -1.41 -23.77
N LEU A 15 7.53 -1.05 -24.25
CA LEU A 15 7.05 -1.48 -25.57
C LEU A 15 7.52 -0.52 -26.66
N ASN A 16 8.10 -1.06 -27.73
CA ASN A 16 8.25 -0.31 -28.97
C ASN A 16 6.93 -0.27 -29.78
N GLN A 17 6.86 0.56 -30.82
CA GLN A 17 5.61 0.72 -31.58
C GLN A 17 5.09 -0.59 -32.24
N PHE A 18 5.99 -1.47 -32.68
CA PHE A 18 5.60 -2.76 -33.26
C PHE A 18 5.02 -3.70 -32.20
N GLU A 19 5.69 -3.81 -31.05
CA GLU A 19 5.20 -4.58 -29.91
C GLU A 19 3.85 -4.06 -29.42
N LYS A 20 3.70 -2.75 -29.29
CA LYS A 20 2.44 -2.10 -28.90
C LYS A 20 1.28 -2.54 -29.80
N LYS A 21 1.47 -2.49 -31.12
CA LYS A 21 0.48 -2.95 -32.09
C LYS A 21 0.15 -4.43 -31.89
N ASN A 22 1.17 -5.29 -31.75
CA ASN A 22 0.97 -6.72 -31.51
C ASN A 22 0.20 -6.99 -30.21
N GLN A 23 0.47 -6.24 -29.14
CA GLN A 23 -0.24 -6.37 -27.87
C GLN A 23 -1.73 -6.00 -28.02
N ILE A 24 -2.07 -5.00 -28.82
CA ILE A 24 -3.46 -4.62 -29.11
C ILE A 24 -4.16 -5.68 -29.98
N GLU A 25 -3.47 -6.23 -31.00
CA GLU A 25 -4.01 -7.30 -31.83
C GLU A 25 -4.23 -8.60 -31.04
N ASP A 26 -3.31 -8.95 -30.15
CA ASP A 26 -3.43 -10.11 -29.26
C ASP A 26 -4.55 -9.92 -28.22
N TRP A 27 -4.70 -8.70 -27.68
CA TRP A 27 -5.83 -8.35 -26.82
C TRP A 27 -7.18 -8.49 -27.55
N LEU A 28 -7.26 -8.07 -28.82
CA LEU A 28 -8.45 -8.29 -29.64
C LEU A 28 -8.76 -9.78 -29.84
N ALA A 29 -7.73 -10.60 -30.08
CA ALA A 29 -7.88 -12.05 -30.22
C ALA A 29 -8.41 -12.67 -28.91
N PHE A 30 -7.83 -12.28 -27.77
CA PHE A 30 -8.27 -12.70 -26.44
C PHE A 30 -9.76 -12.37 -26.19
N ILE A 31 -10.19 -11.13 -26.47
CA ILE A 31 -11.60 -10.75 -26.31
C ILE A 31 -12.53 -11.63 -27.15
N ARG A 32 -12.17 -11.88 -28.40
CA ARG A 32 -12.98 -12.68 -29.34
C ARG A 32 -13.01 -14.18 -28.99
N LEU A 33 -12.07 -14.66 -28.17
CA LEU A 33 -12.14 -16.00 -27.59
C LEU A 33 -13.13 -16.09 -26.42
N LEU A 34 -13.31 -14.98 -25.67
CA LEU A 34 -14.19 -14.93 -24.51
C LEU A 34 -15.63 -14.56 -24.87
N ILE A 35 -15.81 -13.59 -25.78
CA ILE A 35 -17.12 -13.06 -26.14
C ILE A 35 -17.31 -12.93 -27.65
N THR A 36 -18.57 -12.80 -28.05
CA THR A 36 -18.94 -12.18 -29.34
C THR A 36 -19.13 -10.68 -29.09
N PRO A 37 -18.22 -9.81 -29.57
CA PRO A 37 -18.37 -8.37 -29.36
C PRO A 37 -19.54 -7.81 -30.16
N SER A 38 -20.31 -6.91 -29.55
CA SER A 38 -21.40 -6.19 -30.23
C SER A 38 -21.02 -4.76 -30.58
N TYR A 39 -20.06 -4.15 -29.86
CA TYR A 39 -19.61 -2.79 -30.11
C TYR A 39 -18.09 -2.61 -29.95
N PHE A 40 -17.58 -1.50 -30.52
CA PHE A 40 -16.30 -0.92 -30.16
C PHE A 40 -16.35 0.61 -30.13
N GLN A 41 -15.38 1.21 -29.45
CA GLN A 41 -15.14 2.64 -29.35
C GLN A 41 -13.63 2.91 -29.33
N SER A 42 -13.21 4.08 -29.79
CA SER A 42 -11.82 4.54 -29.69
C SER A 42 -11.73 5.98 -29.19
N SER A 43 -10.53 6.45 -28.93
CA SER A 43 -10.26 7.83 -28.51
C SER A 43 -10.77 8.88 -29.52
N HIS A 44 -10.87 8.54 -30.80
CA HIS A 44 -11.29 9.44 -31.87
C HIS A 44 -12.65 9.09 -32.49
N GLN A 45 -13.26 7.97 -32.10
CA GLN A 45 -14.54 7.53 -32.64
C GLN A 45 -15.50 7.13 -31.53
N GLY A 46 -16.72 7.69 -31.59
CA GLY A 46 -17.83 7.25 -30.74
C GLY A 46 -18.21 5.78 -30.97
N MET A 47 -19.04 5.24 -30.09
CA MET A 47 -19.45 3.84 -30.09
C MET A 47 -20.07 3.42 -31.44
N ARG A 48 -19.63 2.27 -31.97
CA ARG A 48 -20.11 1.69 -33.22
C ARG A 48 -20.33 0.18 -33.10
N PRO A 49 -21.21 -0.42 -33.91
CA PRO A 49 -21.31 -1.87 -34.03
C PRO A 49 -19.95 -2.51 -34.36
N PHE A 50 -19.67 -3.64 -33.74
CA PHE A 50 -18.39 -4.33 -33.94
C PHE A 50 -18.32 -5.02 -35.31
N GLU A 51 -17.34 -4.63 -36.11
CA GLU A 51 -16.96 -5.31 -37.35
C GLU A 51 -15.43 -5.42 -37.41
N LEU A 52 -14.90 -6.64 -37.54
CA LEU A 52 -13.45 -6.89 -37.47
C LEU A 52 -12.65 -6.05 -38.47
N LYS A 53 -13.09 -6.01 -39.73
CA LYS A 53 -12.42 -5.23 -40.79
C LYS A 53 -12.38 -3.75 -40.45
N ARG A 54 -13.45 -3.23 -39.85
CA ARG A 54 -13.56 -1.83 -39.46
C ARG A 54 -12.64 -1.52 -38.29
N PHE A 55 -12.63 -2.37 -37.26
CA PHE A 55 -11.71 -2.23 -36.14
C PHE A 55 -10.26 -2.22 -36.62
N GLN A 56 -9.88 -3.13 -37.52
CA GLN A 56 -8.54 -3.19 -38.11
C GLN A 56 -8.18 -1.89 -38.86
N GLN A 57 -9.13 -1.28 -39.57
CA GLN A 57 -8.90 0.02 -40.22
C GLN A 57 -8.65 1.13 -39.20
N VAL A 58 -9.40 1.15 -38.09
CA VAL A 58 -9.18 2.13 -37.01
C VAL A 58 -7.83 1.90 -36.35
N LEU A 59 -7.47 0.65 -36.05
CA LEU A 59 -6.16 0.31 -35.48
C LEU A 59 -4.99 0.71 -36.39
N LEU A 60 -5.14 0.61 -37.71
CA LEU A 60 -4.11 1.08 -38.64
C LEU A 60 -3.93 2.61 -38.60
N GLN A 61 -4.99 3.35 -38.29
CA GLN A 61 -4.96 4.81 -38.19
C GLN A 61 -4.44 5.28 -36.83
N GLU A 62 -4.89 4.63 -35.76
CA GLU A 62 -4.63 5.05 -34.37
C GLU A 62 -3.44 4.33 -33.73
N GLY A 63 -3.07 3.14 -34.20
CA GLY A 63 -1.94 2.37 -33.67
C GLY A 63 -0.58 3.10 -33.67
N PRO A 64 -0.25 3.92 -34.70
CA PRO A 64 0.97 4.73 -34.70
C PRO A 64 0.97 5.89 -33.70
N LEU A 65 -0.19 6.27 -33.13
CA LEU A 65 -0.27 7.38 -32.18
C LEU A 65 0.40 7.00 -30.87
N ASP A 66 1.09 7.94 -30.23
CA ASP A 66 1.77 7.67 -28.96
C ASP A 66 0.77 7.45 -27.82
N PHE A 67 -0.39 8.12 -27.85
CA PHE A 67 -1.43 7.96 -26.84
C PHE A 67 -2.79 7.62 -27.46
N GLY A 68 -3.60 6.86 -26.73
CA GLY A 68 -4.96 6.52 -27.14
C GLY A 68 -5.57 5.37 -26.35
N TRP A 69 -6.80 5.01 -26.71
CA TRP A 69 -7.50 3.90 -26.06
C TRP A 69 -8.53 3.27 -26.99
N PHE A 70 -8.82 2.00 -26.73
CA PHE A 70 -9.92 1.26 -27.34
C PHE A 70 -10.79 0.61 -26.27
N ILE A 71 -12.09 0.56 -26.55
CA ILE A 71 -13.07 -0.20 -25.77
C ILE A 71 -13.79 -1.17 -26.70
N ILE A 72 -13.91 -2.43 -26.31
CA ILE A 72 -14.67 -3.46 -27.01
C ILE A 72 -15.54 -4.17 -25.99
N GLY A 73 -16.80 -4.43 -26.32
CA GLY A 73 -17.69 -5.07 -25.37
C GLY A 73 -18.96 -5.66 -25.97
N ASN A 74 -19.81 -6.12 -25.06
CA ASN A 74 -21.20 -6.49 -25.30
C ASN A 74 -22.06 -6.13 -24.09
N ASP A 75 -23.33 -6.55 -24.08
CA ASP A 75 -24.32 -6.16 -23.06
C ASP A 75 -23.93 -6.47 -21.60
N GLY A 76 -22.93 -7.31 -21.36
CA GLY A 76 -22.49 -7.69 -20.01
C GLY A 76 -21.00 -7.55 -19.71
N ASN A 77 -20.17 -7.24 -20.72
CA ASN A 77 -18.73 -7.27 -20.61
C ASN A 77 -18.09 -6.09 -21.35
N GLU A 78 -17.09 -5.49 -20.73
CA GLU A 78 -16.34 -4.37 -21.28
C GLU A 78 -14.85 -4.63 -21.14
N PHE A 79 -14.14 -4.53 -22.26
CA PHE A 79 -12.70 -4.68 -22.31
C PHE A 79 -12.14 -3.36 -22.80
N SER A 80 -11.19 -2.80 -22.06
CA SER A 80 -10.50 -1.58 -22.44
C SER A 80 -8.98 -1.76 -22.46
N ILE A 81 -8.34 -1.10 -23.41
CA ILE A 81 -6.89 -1.00 -23.51
C ILE A 81 -6.53 0.46 -23.71
N HIS A 82 -5.64 0.96 -22.87
CA HIS A 82 -5.09 2.30 -22.92
C HIS A 82 -3.61 2.17 -23.25
N PHE A 83 -3.10 3.05 -24.11
CA PHE A 83 -1.70 3.09 -24.45
C PHE A 83 -1.19 4.53 -24.36
N ASP A 84 0.00 4.69 -23.79
CA ASP A 84 0.68 5.98 -23.64
C ASP A 84 2.19 5.77 -23.74
N GLY A 85 2.79 6.28 -24.81
CA GLY A 85 4.20 6.08 -25.11
C GLY A 85 4.57 4.59 -25.22
N GLN A 86 5.36 4.11 -24.26
CA GLN A 86 5.86 2.74 -24.17
C GLN A 86 5.02 1.84 -23.25
N GLU A 87 3.90 2.35 -22.72
CA GLU A 87 3.08 1.64 -21.75
C GLU A 87 1.73 1.25 -22.33
N ILE A 88 1.22 0.11 -21.84
CA ILE A 88 -0.15 -0.34 -22.07
C ILE A 88 -0.78 -0.69 -20.74
N VAL A 89 -2.02 -0.23 -20.52
CA VAL A 89 -2.87 -0.67 -19.41
C VAL A 89 -4.14 -1.29 -19.97
N MET A 90 -4.35 -2.57 -19.69
CA MET A 90 -5.57 -3.30 -20.01
C MET A 90 -6.46 -3.36 -18.77
N LYS A 91 -7.73 -2.94 -18.89
CA LYS A 91 -8.76 -3.11 -17.86
C LYS A 91 -9.97 -3.80 -18.46
N ASN A 92 -10.24 -5.01 -17.98
CA ASN A 92 -11.28 -5.87 -18.52
C ASN A 92 -12.29 -6.23 -17.43
N ILE A 93 -13.53 -5.83 -17.61
CA ILE A 93 -14.66 -6.09 -16.71
C ILE A 93 -15.54 -7.13 -17.38
N PHE A 94 -15.65 -8.31 -16.79
CA PHE A 94 -16.39 -9.43 -17.40
C PHE A 94 -17.16 -10.25 -16.39
N GLN A 95 -18.23 -10.89 -16.85
CA GLN A 95 -19.13 -11.68 -16.02
C GLN A 95 -18.43 -12.95 -15.50
N LYS A 96 -18.80 -13.36 -14.28
CA LYS A 96 -18.31 -14.57 -13.60
C LYS A 96 -18.34 -15.82 -14.49
N GLN A 97 -19.37 -15.99 -15.30
CA GLN A 97 -19.54 -17.15 -16.18
C GLN A 97 -18.38 -17.31 -17.16
N LEU A 98 -17.75 -16.20 -17.59
CA LEU A 98 -16.56 -16.27 -18.44
C LEU A 98 -15.37 -16.82 -17.68
N MET A 99 -15.18 -16.45 -16.40
CA MET A 99 -14.13 -17.05 -15.58
C MET A 99 -14.39 -18.53 -15.36
N ASP A 100 -15.61 -18.92 -15.01
CA ASP A 100 -15.97 -20.32 -14.78
C ASP A 100 -15.70 -21.20 -16.03
N LYS A 101 -15.94 -20.67 -17.24
CA LYS A 101 -15.75 -21.39 -18.51
C LYS A 101 -14.33 -21.31 -19.08
N HIS A 102 -13.64 -20.18 -18.90
CA HIS A 102 -12.39 -19.85 -19.58
C HIS A 102 -11.22 -19.54 -18.63
N ALA A 103 -11.29 -19.95 -17.36
CA ALA A 103 -10.26 -19.69 -16.34
C ALA A 103 -8.84 -20.02 -16.82
N ALA A 104 -8.65 -21.15 -17.50
CA ALA A 104 -7.34 -21.55 -18.02
C ALA A 104 -6.81 -20.54 -19.05
N VAL A 105 -7.65 -20.10 -19.99
CA VAL A 105 -7.28 -19.12 -21.03
C VAL A 105 -6.98 -17.75 -20.40
N ILE A 106 -7.80 -17.31 -19.44
CA ILE A 106 -7.63 -16.01 -18.77
C ILE A 106 -6.31 -15.96 -17.99
N ARG A 107 -6.05 -16.99 -17.16
CA ARG A 107 -4.80 -17.08 -16.40
C ARG A 107 -3.58 -17.25 -17.30
N ASP A 108 -3.71 -18.04 -18.37
CA ASP A 108 -2.63 -18.20 -19.33
C ASP A 108 -2.28 -16.87 -20.01
N TYR A 109 -3.30 -16.14 -20.48
CA TYR A 109 -3.13 -14.81 -21.05
C TYR A 109 -2.39 -13.87 -20.10
N ILE A 110 -2.80 -13.76 -18.83
CA ILE A 110 -2.09 -12.94 -17.83
C ILE A 110 -0.63 -13.37 -17.72
N ARG A 111 -0.36 -14.68 -17.56
CA ARG A 111 1.02 -15.18 -17.42
C ARG A 111 1.87 -14.85 -18.63
N THR A 112 1.36 -15.02 -19.84
CA THR A 112 2.07 -14.68 -21.08
C THR A 112 2.40 -13.20 -21.13
N LYS A 113 1.45 -12.32 -20.76
CA LYS A 113 1.68 -10.88 -20.69
C LYS A 113 2.74 -10.51 -19.64
N MET A 114 2.61 -11.09 -18.45
CA MET A 114 3.56 -10.88 -17.35
C MET A 114 4.97 -11.35 -17.68
N PHE A 115 5.10 -12.46 -18.39
CA PHE A 115 6.38 -13.00 -18.82
C PHE A 115 7.14 -12.08 -19.78
N GLN A 116 6.44 -11.38 -20.67
CA GLN A 116 7.05 -10.57 -21.73
C GLN A 116 7.40 -9.15 -21.26
N HIS A 117 6.39 -8.37 -20.88
CA HIS A 117 6.50 -6.93 -20.65
C HIS A 117 5.75 -6.47 -19.39
N GLY A 118 5.24 -7.40 -18.58
CA GLY A 118 4.31 -7.06 -17.51
C GLY A 118 4.98 -6.47 -16.28
N VAL A 119 4.43 -5.34 -15.82
CA VAL A 119 4.77 -4.71 -14.54
C VAL A 119 3.97 -5.38 -13.42
N PHE A 120 2.66 -5.47 -13.58
CA PHE A 120 1.77 -6.23 -12.71
C PHE A 120 0.50 -6.65 -13.43
N ALA A 121 -0.19 -7.62 -12.82
CA ALA A 121 -1.56 -7.92 -13.15
C ALA A 121 -2.34 -8.32 -11.90
N TYR A 122 -3.66 -8.18 -11.95
CA TYR A 122 -4.54 -8.74 -10.92
C TYR A 122 -5.91 -9.08 -11.48
N ILE A 123 -6.60 -10.00 -10.80
CA ILE A 123 -8.02 -10.28 -10.98
C ILE A 123 -8.72 -10.15 -9.63
N ARG A 124 -9.87 -9.47 -9.61
CA ARG A 124 -10.70 -9.27 -8.42
C ARG A 124 -12.17 -9.10 -8.76
N PRO A 125 -13.10 -9.30 -7.81
CA PRO A 125 -14.47 -8.87 -7.98
C PRO A 125 -14.55 -7.37 -8.29
N TYR A 126 -15.39 -6.99 -9.24
CA TYR A 126 -15.51 -5.58 -9.63
C TYR A 126 -16.17 -4.75 -8.53
N ASP A 127 -17.16 -5.30 -7.84
CA ASP A 127 -17.81 -4.66 -6.69
C ASP A 127 -16.84 -4.44 -5.53
N GLU A 128 -15.91 -5.37 -5.29
CA GLU A 128 -14.84 -5.24 -4.31
C GLU A 128 -13.86 -4.13 -4.66
N PHE A 129 -13.50 -3.99 -5.95
CA PHE A 129 -12.71 -2.87 -6.44
C PHE A 129 -13.43 -1.54 -6.19
N VAL A 130 -14.69 -1.41 -6.60
CA VAL A 130 -15.47 -0.17 -6.44
C VAL A 130 -15.60 0.18 -4.95
N TYR A 131 -16.01 -0.76 -4.10
CA TYR A 131 -16.18 -0.53 -2.67
C TYR A 131 -14.89 -0.04 -1.98
N ASN A 132 -13.76 -0.68 -2.29
CA ASN A 132 -12.49 -0.39 -1.64
C ASN A 132 -11.76 0.84 -2.22
N ASN A 133 -12.17 1.37 -3.39
CA ASN A 133 -11.42 2.43 -4.08
C ASN A 133 -12.22 3.71 -4.37
N THR A 134 -13.54 3.73 -4.15
CA THR A 134 -14.33 4.97 -4.28
C THR A 134 -14.18 5.84 -3.04
N THR A 135 -13.53 7.00 -3.19
CA THR A 135 -13.29 7.96 -2.10
C THR A 135 -14.39 9.03 -1.99
N ASP A 136 -14.98 9.41 -3.13
CA ASP A 136 -15.98 10.47 -3.22
C ASP A 136 -17.32 10.04 -2.59
N THR A 137 -17.95 10.93 -1.83
CA THR A 137 -19.18 10.60 -1.12
C THR A 137 -20.39 10.47 -2.02
N ASP A 138 -20.46 11.23 -3.10
CA ASP A 138 -21.59 11.21 -4.03
C ASP A 138 -21.53 9.96 -4.92
N GLU A 139 -20.33 9.61 -5.39
CA GLU A 139 -20.11 8.33 -6.09
C GLU A 139 -20.45 7.12 -5.19
N ARG A 140 -20.14 7.20 -3.89
CA ARG A 140 -20.46 6.11 -2.95
C ARG A 140 -21.96 5.92 -2.72
N LEU A 141 -22.79 6.92 -2.94
CA LEU A 141 -24.25 6.76 -2.87
C LEU A 141 -24.81 5.79 -3.92
N LEU A 142 -24.01 5.46 -4.95
CA LEU A 142 -24.36 4.43 -5.93
C LEU A 142 -24.25 3.01 -5.38
N ILE A 143 -23.50 2.80 -4.29
CA ILE A 143 -23.19 1.48 -3.72
C ILE A 143 -23.64 1.32 -2.26
N GLU A 144 -23.72 2.41 -1.50
CA GLU A 144 -24.00 2.41 -0.06
C GLU A 144 -25.01 3.49 0.33
N THR A 145 -25.68 3.28 1.47
CA THR A 145 -26.60 4.24 2.07
C THR A 145 -25.86 5.39 2.76
N LYS A 146 -26.57 6.49 3.03
CA LYS A 146 -25.99 7.66 3.75
C LYS A 146 -25.51 7.28 5.14
N GLU A 147 -26.23 6.39 5.81
CA GLU A 147 -25.97 5.89 7.15
C GLU A 147 -24.70 5.04 7.18
N GLU A 148 -24.51 4.15 6.19
CA GLU A 148 -23.28 3.38 6.00
C GLU A 148 -22.10 4.33 5.75
N ILE A 149 -22.25 5.28 4.81
CA ILE A 149 -21.19 6.25 4.47
C ILE A 149 -20.78 7.11 5.68
N ARG A 150 -21.71 7.39 6.61
CA ARG A 150 -21.42 8.16 7.83
C ARG A 150 -20.50 7.40 8.80
N LEU A 151 -20.55 6.07 8.78
CA LEU A 151 -19.73 5.22 9.64
C LEU A 151 -18.33 4.96 9.08
N LEU A 152 -18.12 5.25 7.79
CA LEU A 152 -16.83 5.05 7.15
C LEU A 152 -15.78 6.04 7.66
N PRO A 153 -14.51 5.61 7.67
CA PRO A 153 -13.41 6.49 8.03
C PRO A 153 -13.31 7.63 7.01
N LYS A 154 -12.92 8.81 7.49
CA LYS A 154 -12.88 10.04 6.71
C LYS A 154 -11.55 10.75 6.86
N ILE A 155 -11.09 11.34 5.77
CA ILE A 155 -9.86 12.14 5.70
C ILE A 155 -10.13 13.43 4.96
N LYS A 156 -9.33 14.46 5.24
CA LYS A 156 -9.42 15.78 4.62
C LYS A 156 -8.38 15.90 3.51
N ARG A 157 -8.81 16.27 2.30
CA ARG A 157 -7.93 16.59 1.16
C ARG A 157 -7.23 17.94 1.38
N ALA A 158 -6.22 18.21 0.57
CA ALA A 158 -5.46 19.47 0.62
C ALA A 158 -6.32 20.73 0.36
N ASP A 159 -7.40 20.60 -0.40
CA ASP A 159 -8.40 21.66 -0.66
C ASP A 159 -9.43 21.81 0.49
N GLY A 160 -9.41 20.90 1.46
CA GLY A 160 -10.29 20.87 2.61
C GLY A 160 -11.55 20.03 2.45
N GLU A 161 -11.75 19.37 1.31
CA GLU A 161 -12.85 18.43 1.09
C GLU A 161 -12.70 17.20 2.00
N ILE A 162 -13.83 16.71 2.53
CA ILE A 162 -13.87 15.50 3.36
C ILE A 162 -14.28 14.31 2.49
N ILE A 163 -13.39 13.34 2.36
CA ILE A 163 -13.60 12.13 1.58
C ILE A 163 -13.52 10.87 2.45
N VAL A 164 -13.91 9.73 1.91
CA VAL A 164 -13.68 8.42 2.55
C VAL A 164 -12.21 8.07 2.50
N ASP A 165 -11.65 7.71 3.66
CA ASP A 165 -10.28 7.22 3.78
C ASP A 165 -10.21 5.75 3.36
N CYS A 166 -9.99 5.52 2.06
CA CYS A 166 -9.91 4.17 1.52
C CYS A 166 -8.67 3.39 2.00
N ASN A 167 -7.67 4.04 2.60
CA ASN A 167 -6.49 3.34 3.14
C ASN A 167 -6.86 2.36 4.26
N GLN A 168 -7.99 2.60 4.93
CA GLN A 168 -8.53 1.71 5.96
C GLN A 168 -9.14 0.43 5.37
N PHE A 169 -9.29 0.34 4.04
CA PHE A 169 -9.89 -0.81 3.39
C PHE A 169 -8.83 -1.81 2.90
N SER A 170 -9.08 -3.08 3.19
CA SER A 170 -8.14 -4.18 2.95
C SER A 170 -7.83 -4.44 1.47
N GLY A 171 -8.69 -4.02 0.55
CA GLY A 171 -8.49 -4.17 -0.89
C GLY A 171 -8.13 -2.87 -1.63
N TYR A 172 -7.79 -1.78 -0.93
CA TYR A 172 -7.49 -0.51 -1.58
C TYR A 172 -6.23 -0.56 -2.46
N ASP A 173 -6.28 0.02 -3.65
CA ASP A 173 -5.16 0.10 -4.59
C ASP A 173 -4.28 1.30 -4.21
N LEU A 174 -3.10 1.03 -3.66
CA LEU A 174 -2.10 2.06 -3.39
C LEU A 174 -1.17 2.22 -4.61
N SER A 175 -1.09 3.43 -5.15
CA SER A 175 -0.09 3.76 -6.18
C SER A 175 1.19 4.26 -5.54
N TYR A 176 2.32 3.62 -5.83
CA TYR A 176 3.64 4.07 -5.37
C TYR A 176 4.71 3.75 -6.42
N GLN A 177 5.43 4.79 -6.86
CA GLN A 177 6.46 4.70 -7.91
C GLN A 177 6.00 4.01 -9.21
N GLY A 178 4.74 4.24 -9.62
CA GLY A 178 4.17 3.62 -10.83
C GLY A 178 3.74 2.15 -10.65
N LEU A 179 3.86 1.60 -9.43
CA LEU A 179 3.40 0.26 -9.08
C LEU A 179 2.05 0.33 -8.35
N CYS A 180 1.23 -0.72 -8.52
CA CYS A 180 -0.05 -0.87 -7.83
C CYS A 180 0.06 -1.90 -6.70
N PHE A 181 0.08 -1.41 -5.47
CA PHE A 181 0.05 -2.22 -4.26
C PHE A 181 -1.39 -2.51 -3.86
N THR A 182 -1.93 -3.56 -4.46
CA THR A 182 -3.28 -4.07 -4.16
C THR A 182 -3.21 -5.36 -3.35
N SER A 183 -4.29 -5.64 -2.62
CA SER A 183 -4.48 -6.89 -1.90
C SER A 183 -5.86 -7.45 -2.23
N CYS A 184 -5.97 -8.03 -3.41
CA CYS A 184 -7.21 -8.58 -3.95
C CYS A 184 -7.11 -10.09 -4.18
N TRP A 185 -8.09 -10.68 -4.87
CA TRP A 185 -8.21 -12.14 -4.98
C TRP A 185 -6.97 -12.83 -5.57
N GLU A 186 -6.54 -12.45 -6.77
CA GLU A 186 -5.38 -13.04 -7.47
C GLU A 186 -4.49 -11.94 -8.05
N MET A 187 -3.19 -11.97 -7.74
CA MET A 187 -2.23 -10.90 -8.05
C MET A 187 -0.95 -11.47 -8.66
N TYR A 188 -0.30 -10.69 -9.52
CA TYR A 188 0.90 -11.05 -10.25
C TYR A 188 1.91 -9.90 -10.20
N TYR A 189 3.12 -10.20 -9.74
CA TYR A 189 4.21 -9.25 -9.56
C TYR A 189 5.41 -9.69 -10.38
N SER A 190 6.09 -8.76 -11.04
CA SER A 190 7.34 -9.03 -11.75
C SER A 190 8.52 -8.32 -11.08
N SER A 191 9.68 -8.38 -11.71
CA SER A 191 10.94 -7.82 -11.21
C SER A 191 10.89 -6.32 -10.89
N TYR A 192 9.95 -5.57 -11.47
CA TYR A 192 9.73 -4.16 -11.16
C TYR A 192 9.40 -3.93 -9.67
N TYR A 193 8.77 -4.90 -8.99
CA TYR A 193 8.48 -4.79 -7.56
C TYR A 193 9.72 -5.00 -6.69
N TYR A 194 10.74 -5.72 -7.17
CA TYR A 194 11.81 -6.25 -6.30
C TYR A 194 12.82 -5.20 -5.85
N ARG A 195 12.78 -4.00 -6.44
CA ARG A 195 13.50 -2.83 -5.93
C ARG A 195 12.81 -2.21 -4.71
N VAL A 196 11.50 -2.35 -4.60
CA VAL A 196 10.72 -1.86 -3.47
C VAL A 196 10.56 -2.95 -2.41
N ILE A 197 10.11 -4.13 -2.80
CA ILE A 197 9.89 -5.28 -1.92
C ILE A 197 10.67 -6.48 -2.49
N PRO A 198 11.76 -6.92 -1.85
CA PRO A 198 12.51 -8.10 -2.30
C PRO A 198 11.62 -9.31 -2.63
N LYS A 199 11.91 -9.99 -3.75
CA LYS A 199 11.15 -11.17 -4.23
C LYS A 199 10.86 -12.18 -3.13
N GLN A 200 11.85 -12.49 -2.29
CA GLN A 200 11.71 -13.50 -1.24
C GLN A 200 10.58 -13.18 -0.26
N ILE A 201 10.24 -11.91 -0.04
CA ILE A 201 9.15 -11.52 0.86
C ILE A 201 7.80 -11.90 0.25
N PHE A 202 7.61 -11.78 -1.08
CA PHE A 202 6.43 -12.30 -1.76
C PHE A 202 6.34 -13.82 -1.71
N LEU A 203 7.47 -14.53 -1.79
CA LEU A 203 7.52 -15.98 -1.69
C LEU A 203 7.22 -16.50 -0.28
N ASP A 204 7.54 -15.71 0.74
CA ASP A 204 7.40 -16.08 2.15
C ASP A 204 6.05 -15.70 2.77
N VAL A 205 5.12 -15.11 2.01
CA VAL A 205 3.80 -14.75 2.53
C VAL A 205 3.05 -15.99 3.01
N GLN A 206 2.40 -15.85 4.16
CA GLN A 206 1.65 -16.90 4.82
C GLN A 206 0.16 -16.54 4.87
N GLN A 207 -0.67 -17.55 5.14
CA GLN A 207 -2.14 -17.41 5.22
C GLN A 207 -2.75 -16.89 3.91
N VAL A 208 -2.29 -17.48 2.80
CA VAL A 208 -2.83 -17.29 1.46
C VAL A 208 -3.18 -18.67 0.90
N GLU A 209 -4.03 -18.75 -0.13
CA GLU A 209 -4.38 -20.02 -0.77
C GLU A 209 -3.17 -20.65 -1.47
N TRP A 210 -2.41 -19.85 -2.22
CA TRP A 210 -1.13 -20.28 -2.79
C TRP A 210 -0.24 -19.12 -3.20
N VAL A 211 1.06 -19.42 -3.30
CA VAL A 211 2.09 -18.61 -3.94
C VAL A 211 2.76 -19.47 -5.02
N LYS A 212 2.96 -18.90 -6.21
CA LYS A 212 3.61 -19.58 -7.33
C LYS A 212 4.64 -18.66 -7.96
N GLU A 213 5.83 -19.20 -8.20
CA GLU A 213 6.84 -18.56 -9.03
C GLU A 213 6.75 -19.14 -10.45
N TYR A 214 6.77 -18.24 -11.43
CA TYR A 214 6.85 -18.55 -12.86
C TYR A 214 8.18 -18.05 -13.42
N GLU A 215 8.42 -18.33 -14.70
CA GLU A 215 9.60 -17.83 -15.42
C GLU A 215 9.68 -16.30 -15.41
N ASN A 216 10.85 -15.75 -15.72
CA ASN A 216 11.15 -14.31 -15.67
C ASN A 216 10.84 -13.65 -14.30
N GLN A 217 10.98 -14.45 -13.23
CA GLN A 217 10.79 -14.00 -11.85
C GLN A 217 9.38 -13.45 -11.58
N VAL A 218 8.36 -13.91 -12.30
CA VAL A 218 6.98 -13.51 -12.01
C VAL A 218 6.46 -14.31 -10.81
N VAL A 219 5.99 -13.61 -9.78
CA VAL A 219 5.36 -14.23 -8.61
C VAL A 219 3.86 -13.97 -8.66
N ALA A 220 3.07 -15.02 -8.56
CA ALA A 220 1.62 -14.94 -8.44
C ALA A 220 1.17 -15.40 -7.06
N VAL A 221 0.16 -14.71 -6.53
CA VAL A 221 -0.43 -14.98 -5.22
C VAL A 221 -1.95 -15.01 -5.34
N GLN A 222 -2.58 -16.01 -4.73
CA GLN A 222 -4.03 -16.02 -4.52
C GLN A 222 -4.33 -16.04 -3.03
N LEU A 223 -5.18 -15.13 -2.57
CA LEU A 223 -5.48 -14.98 -1.14
C LEU A 223 -6.48 -16.01 -0.62
N TYR A 224 -7.51 -16.31 -1.40
CA TYR A 224 -8.59 -17.22 -1.02
C TYR A 224 -9.25 -17.85 -2.27
N ARG A 225 -10.05 -18.90 -2.07
CA ARG A 225 -10.56 -19.74 -3.17
C ARG A 225 -11.58 -19.06 -4.07
N ASP A 226 -12.62 -18.47 -3.47
CA ASP A 226 -13.75 -17.90 -4.20
C ASP A 226 -13.69 -16.37 -4.18
N PRO A 227 -13.46 -15.70 -5.32
CA PRO A 227 -13.36 -14.24 -5.39
C PRO A 227 -14.60 -13.55 -4.84
N PHE A 228 -15.79 -14.11 -5.06
CA PHE A 228 -17.06 -13.43 -4.75
C PHE A 228 -17.42 -13.45 -3.26
N ASN A 229 -16.66 -14.20 -2.45
CA ASN A 229 -16.80 -14.19 -0.99
C ASN A 229 -15.93 -13.10 -0.31
N TRP A 230 -15.51 -12.07 -1.04
CA TRP A 230 -14.62 -11.03 -0.51
C TRP A 230 -15.19 -10.28 0.70
N LYS A 231 -16.51 -10.18 0.83
CA LYS A 231 -17.18 -9.56 2.00
C LYS A 231 -17.12 -10.41 3.26
N ALA A 232 -16.75 -11.69 3.16
CA ALA A 232 -16.58 -12.53 4.34
C ALA A 232 -15.44 -11.96 5.20
N GLU A 233 -15.69 -11.80 6.50
CA GLU A 233 -14.73 -11.22 7.44
C GLU A 233 -13.35 -11.89 7.36
N VAL A 234 -13.32 -13.21 7.22
CA VAL A 234 -12.08 -13.99 7.06
C VAL A 234 -11.28 -13.60 5.80
N ASN A 235 -11.97 -13.28 4.69
CA ASN A 235 -11.31 -12.90 3.44
C ASN A 235 -10.80 -11.46 3.49
N GLN A 236 -11.54 -10.56 4.15
CA GLN A 236 -11.05 -9.21 4.46
C GLN A 236 -9.83 -9.26 5.38
N GLN A 237 -9.82 -10.18 6.34
CA GLN A 237 -8.65 -10.44 7.20
C GLN A 237 -7.47 -10.98 6.39
N PHE A 238 -7.67 -11.91 5.45
CA PHE A 238 -6.58 -12.36 4.56
C PHE A 238 -6.00 -11.22 3.71
N GLN A 239 -6.86 -10.34 3.18
CA GLN A 239 -6.40 -9.16 2.47
C GLN A 239 -5.58 -8.24 3.39
N ALA A 240 -6.11 -7.86 4.55
CA ALA A 240 -5.39 -7.00 5.49
C ALA A 240 -4.06 -7.63 5.93
N TYR A 241 -4.06 -8.93 6.24
CA TYR A 241 -2.87 -9.66 6.67
C TYR A 241 -1.82 -9.77 5.56
N TYR A 242 -2.23 -9.90 4.30
CA TYR A 242 -1.31 -9.88 3.16
C TYR A 242 -0.64 -8.49 3.00
N ARG A 243 -1.42 -7.41 3.09
CA ARG A 243 -0.86 -6.04 3.09
C ARG A 243 0.14 -5.82 4.21
N ASP A 244 -0.19 -6.25 5.41
CA ASP A 244 0.67 -6.13 6.59
C ASP A 244 2.02 -6.82 6.36
N GLN A 245 1.98 -8.07 5.89
CA GLN A 245 3.17 -8.88 5.65
C GLN A 245 4.15 -8.25 4.65
N LEU A 246 3.61 -7.53 3.66
CA LEU A 246 4.38 -6.83 2.65
C LEU A 246 4.67 -5.38 3.00
N GLY A 247 4.01 -4.83 4.04
CA GLY A 247 4.21 -3.48 4.52
C GLY A 247 3.76 -2.40 3.54
N PHE A 248 2.78 -2.66 2.68
CA PHE A 248 2.30 -1.71 1.67
C PHE A 248 1.96 -0.33 2.26
N ASP A 249 1.30 -0.35 3.41
CA ASP A 249 0.85 0.86 4.09
C ASP A 249 2.03 1.70 4.61
N HIS A 250 3.14 1.06 4.99
CA HIS A 250 4.35 1.75 5.45
C HIS A 250 5.23 2.26 4.30
N LEU A 251 5.01 1.77 3.07
CA LEU A 251 5.70 2.26 1.87
C LEU A 251 5.04 3.52 1.31
N ALA A 252 3.72 3.56 1.30
CA ALA A 252 2.96 4.65 0.71
C ALA A 252 2.74 5.85 1.65
N TRP A 253 2.87 5.68 2.96
CA TRP A 253 2.56 6.71 3.96
C TRP A 253 3.76 7.12 4.80
N ASP A 254 4.27 8.34 4.56
CA ASP A 254 5.35 8.96 5.33
C ASP A 254 4.88 10.12 6.24
N ASN A 255 3.60 10.49 6.17
CA ASN A 255 3.01 11.64 6.90
C ASN A 255 2.57 11.35 8.35
N GLY A 256 2.71 10.09 8.80
CA GLY A 256 2.45 9.65 10.18
C GLY A 256 1.01 9.78 10.70
N VAL A 257 0.02 10.00 9.84
CA VAL A 257 -1.41 10.01 10.24
C VAL A 257 -2.24 8.91 9.57
N GLY A 258 -1.59 7.99 8.84
CA GLY A 258 -2.23 6.88 8.13
C GLY A 258 -2.86 5.83 9.05
N LEU A 259 -2.62 4.54 8.79
CA LEU A 259 -3.34 3.44 9.48
C LEU A 259 -3.06 3.28 10.98
N LEU A 260 -2.10 4.03 11.55
CA LEU A 260 -1.72 3.97 12.96
C LEU A 260 -1.61 2.53 13.48
N LYS A 261 -0.90 1.69 12.70
CA LYS A 261 -0.75 0.27 12.94
C LYS A 261 0.71 -0.09 13.14
N THR A 262 0.93 -1.04 14.04
CA THR A 262 2.27 -1.56 14.31
C THR A 262 2.73 -2.43 13.13
N PRO A 263 3.94 -2.20 12.59
CA PRO A 263 4.42 -2.89 11.40
C PRO A 263 4.65 -4.39 11.63
N PHE A 264 4.45 -5.17 10.58
CA PHE A 264 4.88 -6.58 10.47
C PHE A 264 6.22 -6.68 9.75
N ILE A 265 6.54 -5.70 8.93
CA ILE A 265 7.81 -5.55 8.24
C ILE A 265 8.16 -4.07 8.15
N GLU A 266 9.45 -3.76 8.28
CA GLU A 266 10.00 -2.43 8.06
C GLU A 266 11.07 -2.50 6.98
N TYR A 267 11.18 -1.45 6.17
CA TYR A 267 12.17 -1.33 5.08
C TYR A 267 13.10 -0.16 5.32
N ALA A 268 14.36 -0.32 4.94
CA ALA A 268 15.37 0.72 4.90
C ALA A 268 16.05 0.68 3.52
N TYR A 269 15.92 1.77 2.78
CA TYR A 269 16.42 1.89 1.41
C TYR A 269 17.72 2.68 1.37
N THR A 270 18.63 2.24 0.50
CA THR A 270 19.75 3.03 -0.02
C THR A 270 19.70 2.96 -1.54
N ASP A 271 20.51 3.79 -2.22
CA ASP A 271 20.59 3.78 -3.69
C ASP A 271 20.97 2.40 -4.27
N LYS A 272 21.61 1.54 -3.47
CA LYS A 272 22.24 0.28 -3.91
C LYS A 272 21.70 -0.96 -3.21
N SER A 273 20.86 -0.81 -2.20
CA SER A 273 20.32 -1.94 -1.45
C SER A 273 19.02 -1.63 -0.74
N VAL A 274 18.26 -2.67 -0.46
CA VAL A 274 17.14 -2.64 0.47
C VAL A 274 17.43 -3.60 1.63
N GLN A 275 17.23 -3.10 2.84
CA GLN A 275 17.21 -3.91 4.05
C GLN A 275 15.78 -3.99 4.55
N SER A 276 15.37 -5.15 5.05
CA SER A 276 14.08 -5.32 5.71
C SER A 276 14.22 -6.09 7.01
N VAL A 277 13.31 -5.81 7.94
CA VAL A 277 13.15 -6.56 9.18
C VAL A 277 11.70 -7.00 9.27
N GLN A 278 11.47 -8.31 9.16
CA GLN A 278 10.14 -8.91 9.32
C GLN A 278 9.99 -9.49 10.73
N TYR A 279 8.83 -9.26 11.32
CA TYR A 279 8.48 -9.63 12.69
C TYR A 279 7.65 -10.91 12.71
N GLN A 280 8.06 -11.86 13.55
CA GLN A 280 7.40 -13.16 13.65
C GLN A 280 7.13 -13.55 15.10
N ASN A 281 5.99 -14.19 15.36
CA ASN A 281 5.61 -14.73 16.67
C ASN A 281 6.37 -16.03 16.99
N ARG A 282 6.07 -16.65 18.14
CA ARG A 282 6.72 -17.91 18.59
C ARG A 282 6.54 -19.09 17.64
N MET A 283 5.49 -19.06 16.82
CA MET A 283 5.16 -20.06 15.80
C MET A 283 5.78 -19.72 14.43
N MET A 284 6.66 -18.71 14.36
CA MET A 284 7.27 -18.22 13.12
C MET A 284 6.26 -17.68 12.08
N GLN A 285 5.09 -17.25 12.55
CA GLN A 285 4.10 -16.56 11.73
C GLN A 285 4.31 -15.04 11.82
N PRO A 286 4.12 -14.30 10.71
CA PRO A 286 4.15 -12.84 10.72
C PRO A 286 3.26 -12.26 11.83
N ALA A 287 3.77 -11.27 12.54
CA ALA A 287 3.08 -10.67 13.66
C ALA A 287 3.48 -9.20 13.82
N PRO A 288 2.64 -8.37 14.47
CA PRO A 288 3.02 -7.00 14.78
C PRO A 288 4.30 -6.96 15.61
N LYS A 289 5.17 -5.97 15.35
CA LYS A 289 6.45 -5.72 16.04
C LYS A 289 6.42 -5.99 17.55
N LYS A 290 5.42 -5.46 18.28
CA LYS A 290 5.27 -5.64 19.74
C LYS A 290 5.02 -7.09 20.19
N LYS A 291 4.55 -7.97 19.31
CA LYS A 291 4.27 -9.39 19.59
C LYS A 291 5.36 -10.32 19.04
N ALA A 292 6.42 -9.76 18.47
CA ALA A 292 7.48 -10.52 17.83
C ALA A 292 8.38 -11.22 18.86
N THR A 293 8.76 -12.45 18.54
CA THR A 293 9.80 -13.20 19.25
C THR A 293 10.93 -13.66 18.32
N PHE A 294 10.75 -13.47 17.02
CA PHE A 294 11.73 -13.70 15.99
C PHE A 294 11.78 -12.51 15.03
N PHE A 295 12.99 -12.25 14.51
CA PHE A 295 13.29 -11.19 13.56
C PHE A 295 13.97 -11.81 12.36
N VAL A 296 13.42 -11.59 11.17
CA VAL A 296 14.05 -11.99 9.92
C VAL A 296 14.59 -10.72 9.25
N THR A 297 15.90 -10.55 9.28
CA THR A 297 16.59 -9.48 8.59
C THR A 297 16.98 -9.95 7.21
N ARG A 298 16.55 -9.24 6.17
CA ARG A 298 16.96 -9.49 4.79
C ARG A 298 17.71 -8.28 4.26
N ASN A 299 18.82 -8.51 3.59
CA ASN A 299 19.57 -7.48 2.88
C ASN A 299 19.72 -7.92 1.42
N TYR A 300 19.28 -7.07 0.52
CA TYR A 300 19.38 -7.30 -0.91
C TYR A 300 20.18 -6.17 -1.54
N ASN A 301 21.32 -6.50 -2.14
CA ASN A 301 22.20 -5.55 -2.83
C ASN A 301 21.93 -5.62 -4.34
N PHE A 302 21.44 -4.52 -4.91
CA PHE A 302 21.05 -4.44 -6.31
C PHE A 302 22.25 -4.44 -7.27
N GLU A 303 23.40 -3.91 -6.85
CA GLU A 303 24.59 -3.84 -7.71
C GLU A 303 25.29 -5.19 -7.86
N LYS A 304 25.29 -5.98 -6.78
CA LYS A 304 25.97 -7.29 -6.74
C LYS A 304 25.02 -8.47 -6.94
N ASP A 305 23.71 -8.22 -7.00
CA ASP A 305 22.66 -9.24 -6.96
C ASP A 305 22.86 -10.22 -5.78
N GLU A 306 23.22 -9.68 -4.61
CA GLU A 306 23.49 -10.47 -3.40
C GLU A 306 22.30 -10.42 -2.45
N TYR A 307 21.76 -11.58 -2.11
CA TYR A 307 20.76 -11.76 -1.05
C TYR A 307 21.40 -12.35 0.21
N ARG A 308 21.09 -11.76 1.37
CA ARG A 308 21.47 -12.29 2.69
C ARG A 308 20.28 -12.27 3.61
N GLU A 309 20.01 -13.40 4.26
CA GLU A 309 18.99 -13.55 5.28
C GLU A 309 19.61 -13.96 6.60
N LYS A 310 19.10 -13.38 7.69
CA LYS A 310 19.42 -13.80 9.04
C LYS A 310 18.14 -13.84 9.87
N ARG A 311 17.93 -14.94 10.58
CA ARG A 311 16.86 -15.08 11.57
C ARG A 311 17.44 -15.07 12.98
N ILE A 312 16.86 -14.25 13.85
CA ILE A 312 17.29 -14.12 15.25
C ILE A 312 16.08 -14.31 16.14
N LYS A 313 16.22 -15.12 17.20
CA LYS A 313 15.24 -15.23 18.29
C LYS A 313 15.59 -14.19 19.36
N GLY A 314 14.59 -13.46 19.85
CA GLY A 314 14.79 -12.51 20.94
C GLY A 314 13.57 -11.63 21.18
N ALA A 315 13.68 -10.71 22.13
CA ALA A 315 12.79 -9.56 22.23
C ALA A 315 13.39 -8.39 21.45
N LEU A 316 12.55 -7.42 21.08
CA LEU A 316 13.04 -6.17 20.52
C LEU A 316 13.81 -5.44 21.60
N ASN A 317 15.08 -5.13 21.34
CA ASN A 317 15.82 -4.25 22.21
C ASN A 317 15.27 -2.81 22.09
N THR A 318 15.54 -2.00 23.10
CA THR A 318 15.12 -0.58 23.14
C THR A 318 15.59 0.20 21.92
N GLN A 319 16.73 -0.18 21.32
CA GLN A 319 17.29 0.47 20.13
C GLN A 319 16.42 0.28 18.87
N ALA A 320 15.66 -0.81 18.77
CA ALA A 320 14.73 -1.01 17.65
C ALA A 320 13.54 -0.04 17.67
N TYR A 321 13.27 0.59 18.81
CA TYR A 321 12.32 1.68 18.95
C TYR A 321 13.02 3.04 18.96
N PHE A 322 14.15 3.17 19.67
CA PHE A 322 14.92 4.40 19.80
C PHE A 322 16.32 4.24 19.19
N PRO A 323 16.45 4.37 17.86
CA PRO A 323 17.69 4.06 17.15
C PRO A 323 18.83 5.06 17.44
N TRP A 324 18.53 6.29 17.87
CA TRP A 324 19.56 7.30 18.14
C TRP A 324 19.94 7.33 19.62
N VAL A 325 21.18 6.97 19.92
CA VAL A 325 21.71 6.95 21.28
C VAL A 325 22.71 8.10 21.47
N ASP A 326 22.47 8.95 22.46
CA ASP A 326 23.40 9.96 22.96
C ASP A 326 23.97 9.47 24.30
N GLU A 327 25.13 8.83 24.23
CA GLU A 327 25.83 8.27 25.40
C GLU A 327 26.31 9.36 26.37
N GLN A 328 26.60 10.58 25.89
CA GLN A 328 27.07 11.68 26.76
C GLN A 328 25.97 12.19 27.68
N ARG A 329 24.72 12.19 27.18
CA ARG A 329 23.56 12.69 27.92
C ARG A 329 22.70 11.58 28.51
N ALA A 330 23.06 10.32 28.28
CA ALA A 330 22.25 9.14 28.57
C ALA A 330 20.82 9.29 28.00
N GLN A 331 20.70 9.53 26.69
CA GLN A 331 19.41 9.71 26.01
C GLN A 331 19.25 8.72 24.85
N MET A 332 18.05 8.20 24.66
CA MET A 332 17.67 7.47 23.46
C MET A 332 16.52 8.19 22.78
N MET A 333 16.63 8.38 21.47
CA MET A 333 15.71 9.20 20.70
C MET A 333 15.09 8.40 19.57
N SER A 334 13.82 8.69 19.31
CA SER A 334 13.10 8.34 18.09
C SER A 334 12.39 9.58 17.56
N TYR A 335 12.02 9.59 16.28
CA TYR A 335 11.20 10.63 15.71
C TYR A 335 10.11 10.06 14.80
N LYS A 336 9.03 10.81 14.70
CA LYS A 336 7.97 10.64 13.71
C LYS A 336 7.62 11.99 13.12
N VAL A 337 7.29 12.00 11.84
CA VAL A 337 6.63 13.12 11.18
C VAL A 337 5.14 12.89 11.32
N ILE A 338 4.39 13.92 11.70
CA ILE A 338 2.93 13.89 11.74
C ILE A 338 2.44 15.11 10.98
N ASP A 339 1.56 14.90 10.01
CA ASP A 339 0.82 15.97 9.34
C ASP A 339 -0.67 15.93 9.71
N PRO A 340 -1.10 16.63 10.77
CA PRO A 340 -2.50 16.69 11.14
C PRO A 340 -3.41 17.45 10.17
N SER A 341 -2.88 18.15 9.16
CA SER A 341 -3.68 19.00 8.27
C SER A 341 -4.73 18.21 7.47
N ILE A 342 -4.44 16.94 7.20
CA ILE A 342 -5.30 16.01 6.47
C ILE A 342 -6.25 15.22 7.37
N THR A 343 -6.21 15.41 8.69
CA THR A 343 -7.06 14.69 9.64
C THR A 343 -8.30 15.51 10.04
N LEU A 344 -9.37 14.83 10.46
CA LEU A 344 -10.56 15.50 11.00
C LEU A 344 -10.43 15.87 12.48
N ASP A 345 -9.60 15.15 13.22
CA ASP A 345 -9.40 15.27 14.66
C ASP A 345 -8.18 16.13 15.02
N ASN A 346 -7.59 16.84 14.05
CA ASN A 346 -6.34 17.59 14.25
C ASN A 346 -5.19 16.72 14.78
N GLY A 347 -5.16 15.44 14.39
CA GLY A 347 -4.07 14.50 14.64
C GLY A 347 -4.09 13.88 16.03
N ILE A 348 -5.16 14.05 16.81
CA ILE A 348 -5.29 13.52 18.18
C ILE A 348 -4.98 12.02 18.19
N GLN A 349 -5.59 11.23 17.29
CA GLN A 349 -5.36 9.79 17.20
C GLN A 349 -3.88 9.46 16.93
N ALA A 350 -3.23 10.18 16.02
CA ALA A 350 -1.82 9.97 15.70
C ALA A 350 -0.89 10.30 16.87
N TYR A 351 -1.11 11.45 17.54
CA TYR A 351 -0.37 11.80 18.74
C TYR A 351 -0.54 10.74 19.83
N CYS A 352 -1.78 10.33 20.10
CA CYS A 352 -2.08 9.33 21.12
C CYS A 352 -1.44 7.98 20.79
N TYR A 353 -1.54 7.55 19.54
CA TYR A 353 -0.94 6.31 19.04
C TYR A 353 0.57 6.29 19.30
N TYR A 354 1.32 7.29 18.81
CA TYR A 354 2.78 7.27 18.95
C TYR A 354 3.23 7.49 20.40
N ILE A 355 2.58 8.37 21.17
CA ILE A 355 2.93 8.56 22.57
C ILE A 355 2.78 7.23 23.33
N ARG A 356 1.66 6.53 23.15
CA ARG A 356 1.43 5.23 23.78
C ARG A 356 2.38 4.17 23.24
N GLU A 357 2.59 4.13 21.93
CA GLU A 357 3.46 3.16 21.27
C GLU A 357 4.86 3.15 21.90
N TYR A 358 5.44 4.34 22.06
CA TYR A 358 6.81 4.56 22.55
C TYR A 358 6.91 4.62 24.08
N LEU A 359 5.85 5.00 24.80
CA LEU A 359 5.83 4.98 26.26
C LEU A 359 5.83 3.54 26.79
N GLU A 360 5.09 2.64 26.14
CA GLU A 360 4.92 1.25 26.59
C GLU A 360 6.03 0.31 26.10
N VAL A 361 7.19 0.85 25.71
CA VAL A 361 8.37 0.05 25.35
C VAL A 361 9.09 -0.38 26.63
N ALA A 362 9.25 -1.69 26.83
CA ALA A 362 10.03 -2.23 27.94
C ALA A 362 11.54 -2.10 27.65
N VAL A 363 12.28 -1.50 28.59
CA VAL A 363 13.74 -1.39 28.51
C VAL A 363 14.36 -2.60 29.21
N GLU A 364 14.60 -3.67 28.46
CA GLU A 364 15.19 -4.91 29.01
C GLU A 364 16.72 -4.86 29.09
N ASP A 365 17.37 -4.04 28.26
CA ASP A 365 18.83 -3.90 28.22
C ASP A 365 19.35 -3.12 29.43
N GLU A 366 20.12 -3.80 30.30
CA GLU A 366 20.73 -3.23 31.51
C GLU A 366 21.51 -1.94 31.23
N LYS A 367 22.16 -1.84 30.07
CA LYS A 367 22.95 -0.64 29.68
C LYS A 367 22.08 0.62 29.61
N TYR A 368 20.81 0.47 29.21
CA TYR A 368 19.93 1.58 28.87
C TYR A 368 18.84 1.85 29.90
N GLN A 369 18.81 1.13 31.02
CA GLN A 369 17.77 1.31 32.06
C GLN A 369 17.72 2.73 32.64
N GLU A 370 18.87 3.41 32.71
CA GLU A 370 18.95 4.79 33.21
C GLU A 370 18.77 5.86 32.12
N TYR A 371 18.67 5.45 30.85
CA TYR A 371 18.59 6.39 29.74
C TYR A 371 17.22 7.04 29.67
N LEU A 372 17.21 8.35 29.39
CA LEU A 372 15.97 9.07 29.10
C LEU A 372 15.51 8.75 27.68
N LEU A 373 14.33 8.14 27.56
CA LEU A 373 13.66 7.93 26.29
C LEU A 373 12.99 9.23 25.81
N ILE A 374 13.21 9.58 24.54
CA ILE A 374 12.70 10.80 23.92
C ILE A 374 12.02 10.46 22.59
N LEU A 375 10.75 10.83 22.46
CA LEU A 375 10.01 10.81 21.21
C LEU A 375 9.92 12.24 20.65
N ARG A 376 10.43 12.46 19.44
CA ARG A 376 10.29 13.70 18.69
C ARG A 376 9.17 13.61 17.68
N LEU A 377 8.19 14.51 17.73
CA LEU A 377 7.10 14.58 16.78
C LEU A 377 7.26 15.85 15.95
N TYR A 378 7.62 15.70 14.68
CA TYR A 378 7.78 16.81 13.75
C TYR A 378 6.45 17.13 13.09
N VAL A 379 6.03 18.39 13.14
CA VAL A 379 4.73 18.85 12.62
C VAL A 379 4.89 20.16 11.85
N PRO A 380 3.99 20.49 10.92
CA PRO A 380 3.95 21.78 10.25
C PRO A 380 3.93 22.98 11.23
N SER A 381 4.58 24.08 10.85
CA SER A 381 4.82 25.23 11.74
C SER A 381 3.53 25.91 12.24
N ASP A 382 2.50 25.92 11.41
CA ASP A 382 1.18 26.44 11.69
C ASP A 382 0.40 25.56 12.67
N ILE A 383 0.61 24.24 12.61
CA ILE A 383 0.00 23.23 13.49
C ILE A 383 0.67 23.22 14.87
N LEU A 384 1.99 23.42 14.95
CA LEU A 384 2.73 23.43 16.23
C LEU A 384 2.14 24.41 17.26
N LYS A 385 1.54 25.51 16.81
CA LYS A 385 0.91 26.50 17.69
C LYS A 385 -0.44 26.04 18.25
N LYS A 386 -1.10 25.10 17.57
CA LYS A 386 -2.48 24.64 17.78
C LYS A 386 -2.56 23.15 18.17
N VAL A 387 -1.47 22.57 18.67
CA VAL A 387 -1.48 21.16 19.13
C VAL A 387 -2.60 20.98 20.18
N PRO A 388 -3.53 20.02 19.98
CA PRO A 388 -4.69 19.79 20.84
C PRO A 388 -4.29 19.03 22.12
N LEU A 389 -3.50 19.69 22.98
CA LEU A 389 -2.91 19.06 24.16
C LEU A 389 -3.93 18.61 25.20
N ASP A 390 -5.04 19.34 25.34
CA ASP A 390 -6.04 19.01 26.36
C ASP A 390 -6.82 17.77 25.94
N GLU A 391 -7.19 17.67 24.66
CA GLU A 391 -7.85 16.51 24.07
C GLU A 391 -6.93 15.27 24.09
N ILE A 392 -5.63 15.44 23.77
CA ILE A 392 -4.64 14.34 23.89
C ILE A 392 -4.57 13.84 25.34
N ARG A 393 -4.69 14.72 26.35
CA ARG A 393 -4.66 14.33 27.76
C ARG A 393 -5.93 13.63 28.20
N GLU A 394 -7.08 14.02 27.64
CA GLU A 394 -8.36 13.37 27.90
C GLU A 394 -8.35 11.94 27.33
N GLU A 395 -7.90 11.74 26.09
CA GLU A 395 -7.77 10.42 25.47
C GLU A 395 -6.71 9.54 26.16
N LEU A 396 -5.62 10.15 26.64
CA LEU A 396 -4.59 9.47 27.41
C LEU A 396 -4.78 9.64 28.93
N SER A 397 -6.02 9.49 29.40
CA SER A 397 -6.39 9.70 30.81
C SER A 397 -5.68 8.76 31.81
N ASP A 398 -5.19 7.60 31.35
CA ASP A 398 -4.38 6.67 32.15
C ASP A 398 -2.91 7.11 32.29
N ILE A 399 -2.47 8.15 31.58
CA ILE A 399 -1.08 8.61 31.51
C ILE A 399 -0.91 9.96 32.24
N LYS A 400 0.12 10.05 33.09
CA LYS A 400 0.42 11.29 33.82
C LYS A 400 1.33 12.20 33.01
N PHE A 401 0.83 13.39 32.65
CA PHE A 401 1.59 14.43 31.97
C PHE A 401 2.24 15.39 32.97
N LYS A 402 3.52 15.71 32.76
CA LYS A 402 4.32 16.59 33.65
C LYS A 402 5.29 17.45 32.85
N ARG A 403 5.85 18.48 33.50
CA ARG A 403 7.02 19.27 33.03
C ARG A 403 6.84 19.90 31.64
N PHE A 404 5.69 20.53 31.41
CA PHE A 404 5.44 21.28 30.19
C PHE A 404 6.41 22.45 30.02
N ARG A 405 7.04 22.54 28.85
CA ARG A 405 7.94 23.61 28.45
C ARG A 405 7.62 24.02 27.02
N LYS A 406 7.13 25.25 26.83
CA LYS A 406 6.88 25.85 25.52
C LYS A 406 7.97 26.87 25.20
N ARG A 407 8.64 26.72 24.06
CA ARG A 407 9.62 27.66 23.51
C ARG A 407 9.31 27.89 22.03
N ARG A 408 9.91 28.91 21.42
CA ARG A 408 9.74 29.17 19.97
C ARG A 408 10.13 27.92 19.16
N GLY A 409 9.19 27.39 18.38
CA GLY A 409 9.40 26.20 17.55
C GLY A 409 9.60 24.89 18.33
N ARG A 410 9.16 24.81 19.59
CA ARG A 410 9.22 23.57 20.40
C ARG A 410 8.20 23.55 21.53
N LEU A 411 7.53 22.42 21.68
CA LEU A 411 6.72 22.07 22.84
C LEU A 411 7.27 20.76 23.43
N ALA A 412 7.56 20.72 24.73
CA ALA A 412 8.08 19.51 25.37
C ALA A 412 7.34 19.21 26.67
N PHE A 413 7.12 17.94 26.94
CA PHE A 413 6.50 17.45 28.17
C PHE A 413 6.97 16.01 28.46
N ASP A 414 6.88 15.61 29.73
CA ASP A 414 7.18 14.25 30.16
C ASP A 414 5.85 13.50 30.40
N VAL A 415 5.73 12.27 29.91
CA VAL A 415 4.59 11.37 30.17
C VAL A 415 5.05 10.15 30.96
N LYS A 416 4.22 9.70 31.92
CA LYS A 416 4.51 8.55 32.77
C LYS A 416 3.31 7.62 32.94
N LYS A 417 3.55 6.32 32.86
CA LYS A 417 2.59 5.24 33.15
C LYS A 417 3.34 4.10 33.84
N ASP A 418 2.94 3.77 35.06
CA ASP A 418 3.65 2.83 35.93
C ASP A 418 5.15 3.15 36.05
N ILE A 419 6.01 2.20 35.67
CA ILE A 419 7.47 2.36 35.64
C ILE A 419 7.98 3.10 34.39
N HIS A 420 7.15 3.24 33.37
CA HIS A 420 7.55 3.80 32.08
C HIS A 420 7.55 5.34 32.11
N HIS A 421 8.59 5.92 31.51
CA HIS A 421 8.74 7.36 31.35
C HIS A 421 9.25 7.68 29.95
N LEU A 422 8.52 8.57 29.26
CA LEU A 422 8.90 9.10 27.96
C LEU A 422 8.90 10.63 28.01
N ARG A 423 9.90 11.25 27.41
CA ARG A 423 9.86 12.68 27.07
C ARG A 423 9.34 12.84 25.65
N VAL A 424 8.32 13.67 25.48
CA VAL A 424 7.78 14.02 24.17
C VAL A 424 8.23 15.42 23.80
N GLU A 425 8.77 15.59 22.59
CA GLU A 425 9.16 16.87 22.02
C GLU A 425 8.43 17.07 20.70
N ILE A 426 7.46 17.97 20.65
CA ILE A 426 6.81 18.38 19.41
C ILE A 426 7.61 19.55 18.82
N LEU A 427 8.09 19.36 17.59
CA LEU A 427 9.06 20.21 16.91
C LEU A 427 8.52 20.65 15.55
N ASP A 428 9.04 21.77 15.08
CA ASP A 428 8.72 22.33 13.78
C ASP A 428 9.43 21.55 12.66
N TYR A 429 8.72 21.22 11.58
CA TYR A 429 9.22 20.42 10.44
C TYR A 429 10.54 20.92 9.83
N PRO A 430 10.77 22.24 9.62
CA PRO A 430 12.02 22.75 9.06
C PRO A 430 13.28 22.46 9.91
N LYS A 431 13.12 22.07 11.18
CA LYS A 431 14.24 21.61 12.01
C LYS A 431 14.72 20.21 11.64
N LEU A 432 13.89 19.39 11.01
CA LEU A 432 14.26 18.08 10.48
C LEU A 432 15.15 18.24 9.25
N GLU A 433 14.80 19.14 8.34
CA GLU A 433 15.60 19.46 7.14
C GLU A 433 17.00 19.96 7.50
N GLN A 434 17.13 20.81 8.52
CA GLN A 434 18.44 21.27 9.00
C GLN A 434 19.34 20.14 9.52
N LEU A 435 18.74 19.10 10.13
CA LEU A 435 19.48 17.91 10.59
C LEU A 435 19.87 16.99 9.43
N ALA A 436 19.02 16.86 8.41
CA ALA A 436 19.31 16.08 7.21
C ALA A 436 20.43 16.72 6.37
N THR A 437 20.47 18.04 6.27
CA THR A 437 21.52 18.78 5.55
C THR A 437 22.85 18.77 6.32
N ALA A 438 22.83 18.83 7.66
CA ALA A 438 24.03 18.76 8.49
C ALA A 438 24.69 17.37 8.54
N GLN A 439 23.96 16.30 8.17
CA GLN A 439 24.51 14.95 8.04
C GLN A 439 25.12 14.67 6.66
N LYS A 440 24.89 15.56 5.68
CA LYS A 440 25.49 15.50 4.34
C LYS A 440 26.70 16.42 4.16
N SER A 441 27.02 17.23 5.17
CA SER A 441 28.13 18.20 5.18
C SER A 441 29.33 17.71 5.97
#